data_AF-A0A2N1TXV7-F1
#
_entry.id   AF-A0A2N1TXV7-F1
#
_cell.length_a   1.000
_cell.length_b   1.000
_cell.length_c   1.000
_cell.angle_alpha   90.00
_cell.angle_beta   90.00
_cell.angle_gamma   90.00
#
_symmetry.space_group_name_H-M   'P 1'
#
loop_
_entity.id
_entity.type
_entity.pdbx_description
1 polymer ?
#
loop_
_entity_poly.entity_id
_entity_poly.type
_entity_poly.pdbx_seq_one_letter_code
_entity_poly.pdbx_strand_id
1 'polypeptide(L)'
;MKREPYDSWEEKFIALCEEKLDEEPFYPFEHLWRKDLNVKQAFAAYLEENPDYAEKFQELAESAAPASDGAEFLALAHKLEEQKKLKEQKELQSRIENQVSKYCPECARVIGPKGACKCGYRRPAKKAARY
;
A
#
# COMPACT_ATOMS: atom_id res chain seq x y z
N MET A 1 42.14 17.02 12.71
CA MET A 1 41.68 15.69 13.16
C MET A 1 42.48 14.66 12.39
N LYS A 2 43.16 13.72 13.05
CA LYS A 2 43.92 12.66 12.36
C LYS A 2 42.89 11.66 11.84
N ARG A 3 42.77 11.56 10.52
CA ARG A 3 41.94 10.54 9.86
C ARG A 3 42.43 9.16 10.31
N GLU A 4 41.51 8.27 10.66
CA GLU A 4 41.90 6.89 10.98
C GLU A 4 42.57 6.24 9.76
N PRO A 5 43.60 5.41 9.95
CA PRO A 5 44.23 4.67 8.87
C PRO A 5 43.18 3.82 8.16
N TYR A 6 43.30 3.73 6.83
CA TYR A 6 42.32 3.08 5.96
C TYR A 6 42.09 1.62 6.38
N ASP A 7 43.14 0.85 6.64
CA ASP A 7 43.05 -0.53 7.14
C ASP A 7 42.14 -0.68 8.37
N SER A 8 42.36 0.14 9.41
CA SER A 8 41.56 0.06 10.64
C SER A 8 40.10 0.50 10.46
N TRP A 9 39.82 1.31 9.44
CA TRP A 9 38.46 1.71 9.10
C TRP A 9 37.77 0.66 8.23
N GLU A 10 38.52 0.06 7.30
CA GLU A 10 38.06 -1.02 6.42
C GLU A 10 37.64 -2.24 7.25
N GLU A 11 38.46 -2.70 8.20
CA GLU A 11 38.11 -3.83 9.07
C GLU A 11 36.81 -3.57 9.84
N LYS A 12 36.63 -2.35 10.35
CA LYS A 12 35.40 -1.95 11.07
C LYS A 12 34.19 -1.87 10.15
N PHE A 13 34.40 -1.45 8.90
CA PHE A 13 33.36 -1.34 7.89
C PHE A 13 32.91 -2.72 7.41
N ILE A 14 33.85 -3.61 7.09
CA ILE A 14 33.58 -5.00 6.71
C ILE A 14 32.86 -5.72 7.85
N ALA A 15 33.34 -5.60 9.09
CA ALA A 15 32.67 -6.21 10.25
C ALA A 15 31.23 -5.69 10.45
N LEU A 16 30.99 -4.39 10.19
CA LEU A 16 29.64 -3.83 10.26
C LEU A 16 28.75 -4.33 9.11
N CYS A 17 29.30 -4.48 7.91
CA CYS A 17 28.61 -5.09 6.78
C CYS A 17 28.27 -6.56 7.05
N GLU A 18 29.22 -7.35 7.55
CA GLU A 18 28.98 -8.75 7.90
C GLU A 18 27.93 -8.88 9.02
N GLU A 19 27.95 -8.01 10.03
CA GLU A 19 26.94 -8.01 11.11
C GLU A 19 25.54 -7.62 10.62
N LYS A 20 25.44 -6.70 9.64
CA LYS A 20 24.16 -6.10 9.24
C LYS A 20 23.56 -6.68 7.96
N LEU A 21 24.39 -7.10 7.03
CA LEU A 21 24.02 -7.67 5.73
C LEU A 21 24.22 -9.19 5.68
N ASP A 22 24.84 -9.80 6.71
CA ASP A 22 25.29 -11.21 6.70
C ASP A 22 26.16 -11.54 5.46
N GLU A 23 26.78 -10.52 4.86
CA GLU A 23 27.52 -10.62 3.60
C GLU A 23 28.66 -9.60 3.55
N GLU A 24 29.78 -10.02 2.97
CA GLU A 24 30.94 -9.15 2.74
C GLU A 24 30.57 -8.07 1.68
N PRO A 25 30.99 -6.81 1.87
CA PRO A 25 30.70 -5.75 0.90
C PRO A 25 31.34 -6.08 -0.46
N PHE A 26 30.49 -6.31 -1.47
CA PHE A 26 30.89 -6.69 -2.82
C PHE A 26 31.36 -5.50 -3.67
N TYR A 27 30.79 -4.32 -3.42
CA TYR A 27 31.08 -3.10 -4.16
C TYR A 27 32.21 -2.30 -3.50
N PRO A 28 32.99 -1.54 -4.28
CA PRO A 28 34.07 -0.74 -3.73
C PRO A 28 33.52 0.33 -2.79
N PHE A 29 34.12 0.45 -1.60
CA PHE A 29 33.71 1.39 -0.54
C PHE A 29 34.83 2.37 -0.13
N GLU A 30 35.99 2.31 -0.78
CA GLU A 30 37.15 3.19 -0.54
C GLU A 30 36.80 4.68 -0.60
N HIS A 31 35.88 5.06 -1.50
CA HIS A 31 35.47 6.45 -1.69
C HIS A 31 34.73 7.00 -0.47
N LEU A 32 34.14 6.16 0.36
CA LEU A 32 33.44 6.55 1.59
C LEU A 32 34.43 6.97 2.67
N TRP A 33 35.55 6.25 2.81
CA TRP A 33 36.68 6.69 3.64
C TRP A 33 37.30 7.97 3.13
N ARG A 34 37.43 8.12 1.80
CA ARG A 34 37.94 9.36 1.18
C ARG A 34 37.05 10.57 1.43
N LYS A 35 35.75 10.36 1.69
CA LYS A 35 34.76 11.40 2.05
C LYS A 35 34.80 11.78 3.55
N ASP A 36 35.75 11.29 4.35
CA ASP A 36 35.79 11.48 5.83
C ASP A 36 34.51 11.00 6.55
N LEU A 37 33.80 10.01 5.97
CA LEU A 37 32.58 9.48 6.57
C LEU A 37 32.91 8.53 7.73
N ASN A 38 32.13 8.65 8.81
CA ASN A 38 32.18 7.70 9.91
C ASN A 38 31.67 6.33 9.44
N VAL A 39 32.14 5.22 10.01
CA VAL A 39 31.84 3.85 9.53
C VAL A 39 30.33 3.61 9.34
N LYS A 40 29.51 4.10 10.29
CA LYS A 40 28.04 4.01 10.21
C LYS A 40 27.42 4.87 9.10
N GLN A 41 27.99 6.05 8.86
CA GLN A 41 27.54 6.95 7.79
C GLN A 41 27.95 6.42 6.42
N ALA A 42 29.14 5.83 6.33
CA ALA A 42 29.60 5.12 5.16
C ALA A 42 28.70 3.93 4.86
N PHE A 43 28.27 3.17 5.87
CA PHE A 43 27.35 2.04 5.66
C PHE A 43 26.01 2.50 5.06
N ALA A 44 25.44 3.58 5.60
CA ALA A 44 24.21 4.15 5.05
C ALA A 44 24.40 4.66 3.61
N ALA A 45 25.50 5.35 3.33
CA ALA A 45 25.83 5.82 1.98
C ALA A 45 26.09 4.66 1.01
N TYR A 46 26.74 3.59 1.47
CA TYR A 46 27.00 2.38 0.70
C TYR A 46 25.70 1.68 0.29
N LEU A 47 24.72 1.60 1.20
CA LEU A 47 23.40 1.07 0.89
C LEU A 47 22.60 1.98 -0.06
N GLU A 48 22.72 3.30 0.09
CA GLU A 48 22.06 4.26 -0.80
C GLU A 48 22.66 4.25 -2.22
N GLU A 49 23.97 4.07 -2.34
CA GLU A 49 24.69 3.96 -3.62
C GLU A 49 24.43 2.61 -4.32
N ASN A 50 24.02 1.56 -3.59
CA ASN A 50 23.84 0.20 -4.11
C ASN A 50 22.42 -0.32 -3.81
N PRO A 51 21.41 0.04 -4.62
CA PRO A 51 20.01 -0.38 -4.41
C PRO A 51 19.79 -1.89 -4.50
N ASP A 52 20.71 -2.66 -5.09
CA ASP A 52 20.70 -4.13 -5.06
C ASP A 52 20.74 -4.70 -3.63
N TYR A 53 21.39 -4.01 -2.68
CA TYR A 53 21.33 -4.40 -1.27
C TYR A 53 20.06 -3.92 -0.56
N ALA A 54 19.37 -2.91 -1.10
CA ALA A 54 18.18 -2.34 -0.48
C ALA A 54 16.99 -3.32 -0.51
N GLU A 55 16.83 -4.10 -1.58
CA GLU A 55 15.79 -5.15 -1.65
C GLU A 55 16.05 -6.26 -0.63
N LYS A 56 17.32 -6.70 -0.46
CA LYS A 56 17.72 -7.74 0.52
C LYS A 56 17.64 -7.24 1.97
N PHE A 57 17.94 -5.95 2.20
CA PHE A 57 17.80 -5.33 3.52
C PHE A 57 16.34 -5.12 3.91
N GLN A 58 15.44 -4.90 2.94
CA GLN A 58 14.01 -4.81 3.20
C GLN A 58 13.45 -6.15 3.69
N GLU A 59 13.91 -7.29 3.15
CA GLU A 59 13.51 -8.63 3.65
C GLU A 59 14.05 -8.94 5.06
N LEU A 60 15.29 -8.53 5.38
CA LEU A 60 15.90 -8.73 6.70
C LEU A 60 15.35 -7.76 7.77
N ALA A 61 15.10 -6.49 7.42
CA ALA A 61 14.48 -5.52 8.31
C ALA A 61 13.00 -5.83 8.58
N GLU A 62 12.29 -6.37 7.59
CA GLU A 62 10.92 -6.87 7.75
C GLU A 62 10.87 -8.13 8.65
N SER A 63 11.96 -8.90 8.72
CA SER A 63 12.12 -10.02 9.66
C SER A 63 12.54 -9.60 11.07
N ALA A 64 13.16 -8.43 11.24
CA ALA A 64 13.68 -7.93 12.52
C ALA A 64 12.79 -6.87 13.20
N ALA A 65 11.76 -6.35 12.51
CA ALA A 65 10.77 -5.47 13.12
C ALA A 65 9.86 -6.26 14.08
N PRO A 66 9.64 -5.80 15.34
CA PRO A 66 8.62 -6.40 16.17
C PRO A 66 7.27 -6.24 15.46
N ALA A 67 6.60 -7.36 15.22
CA ALA A 67 5.37 -7.52 14.45
C ALA A 67 4.13 -6.72 14.95
N SER A 68 4.28 -5.70 15.80
CA SER A 68 3.16 -4.92 16.33
C SER A 68 2.75 -3.75 15.45
N ASP A 69 3.67 -3.03 14.80
CA ASP A 69 3.32 -1.81 14.05
C ASP A 69 2.79 -2.11 12.64
N GLY A 70 3.39 -3.10 11.97
CA GLY A 70 2.94 -3.55 10.64
C GLY A 70 1.57 -4.21 10.65
N ALA A 71 1.21 -4.92 11.72
CA ALA A 71 -0.09 -5.58 11.85
C ALA A 71 -1.24 -4.56 12.00
N GLU A 72 -1.02 -3.47 12.75
CA GLU A 72 -2.01 -2.40 12.88
C GLU A 72 -2.16 -1.61 11.57
N PHE A 73 -1.06 -1.35 10.86
CA PHE A 73 -1.11 -0.67 9.55
C PHE A 73 -1.80 -1.53 8.48
N LEU A 74 -1.48 -2.82 8.39
CA LEU A 74 -2.14 -3.76 7.48
C LEU A 74 -3.62 -3.95 7.83
N ALA A 75 -3.98 -4.01 9.12
CA ALA A 75 -5.37 -4.06 9.55
C ALA A 75 -6.15 -2.78 9.21
N LEU A 76 -5.50 -1.61 9.29
CA LEU A 76 -6.10 -0.34 8.87
C LEU A 76 -6.29 -0.27 7.36
N ALA A 77 -5.30 -0.73 6.58
CA ALA A 77 -5.37 -0.81 5.12
C ALA A 77 -6.49 -1.75 4.66
N HIS A 78 -6.62 -2.93 5.29
CA HIS A 78 -7.69 -3.88 5.00
C HIS A 78 -9.08 -3.30 5.31
N LYS A 79 -9.25 -2.62 6.46
CA LYS A 79 -10.51 -1.93 6.80
C LYS A 79 -10.89 -0.85 5.80
N LEU A 80 -9.91 -0.08 5.31
CA LEU A 80 -10.16 0.96 4.30
C LEU A 80 -10.54 0.34 2.94
N GLU A 81 -9.92 -0.77 2.55
CA GLU A 81 -10.26 -1.49 1.33
C GLU A 81 -11.68 -2.09 1.40
N GLU A 82 -12.05 -2.72 2.52
CA GLU A 82 -13.41 -3.24 2.73
C GLU A 82 -14.45 -2.11 2.69
N GLN A 83 -14.15 -0.95 3.30
CA GLN A 83 -15.05 0.19 3.25
C GLN A 83 -15.26 0.73 1.83
N LYS A 84 -14.20 0.76 1.01
CA LYS A 84 -14.28 1.14 -0.41
C LYS A 84 -15.14 0.15 -1.19
N LYS A 85 -14.90 -1.16 -1.04
CA LYS A 85 -15.70 -2.23 -1.67
C LYS A 85 -17.19 -2.12 -1.30
N LEU A 86 -17.50 -1.86 -0.04
CA LEU A 86 -18.87 -1.65 0.44
C LEU A 86 -19.54 -0.41 -0.18
N LYS A 87 -18.82 0.71 -0.31
CA LYS A 87 -19.34 1.91 -0.97
C LYS A 87 -19.59 1.68 -2.46
N GLU A 88 -18.65 1.02 -3.14
CA GLU A 88 -18.76 0.72 -4.57
C GLU A 88 -19.92 -0.23 -4.87
N GLN A 89 -20.11 -1.27 -4.05
CA GLN A 89 -21.28 -2.15 -4.16
C GLN A 89 -22.61 -1.40 -3.94
N LYS A 90 -22.70 -0.52 -2.93
CA LYS A 90 -23.90 0.29 -2.70
C LYS A 90 -24.18 1.23 -3.87
N GLU A 91 -23.16 1.82 -4.47
CA GLU A 91 -23.31 2.69 -5.63
C GLU A 91 -23.80 1.92 -6.85
N LEU A 92 -23.22 0.75 -7.13
CA LEU A 92 -23.68 -0.14 -8.20
C LEU A 92 -25.14 -0.56 -7.99
N GLN A 93 -25.51 -0.95 -6.77
CA GLN A 93 -26.88 -1.32 -6.43
C GLN A 93 -27.86 -0.15 -6.62
N SER A 94 -27.46 1.07 -6.22
CA SER A 94 -28.26 2.28 -6.44
C SER A 94 -28.42 2.59 -7.93
N ARG A 95 -27.37 2.40 -8.74
CA ARG A 95 -27.44 2.60 -10.20
C ARG A 95 -28.37 1.58 -10.85
N ILE A 96 -28.30 0.31 -10.43
CA ILE A 96 -29.20 -0.75 -10.90
C ILE A 96 -30.64 -0.44 -10.49
N GLU A 97 -30.90 -0.06 -9.23
CA GLU A 97 -32.26 0.29 -8.77
C GLU A 97 -32.82 1.50 -9.56
N ASN A 98 -32.00 2.52 -9.81
CA ASN A 98 -32.38 3.68 -10.61
C ASN A 98 -32.65 3.34 -12.08
N GLN A 99 -31.97 2.33 -12.65
CA GLN A 99 -32.25 1.87 -14.00
C GLN A 99 -33.50 1.00 -14.05
N VAL A 100 -33.59 -0.04 -13.21
CA VAL A 100 -34.70 -0.99 -13.19
C VAL A 100 -36.01 -0.30 -12.82
N SER A 101 -35.99 0.68 -11.92
CA SER A 101 -37.19 1.41 -11.54
C SER A 101 -37.84 2.12 -12.74
N LYS A 102 -37.10 2.61 -13.74
CA LYS A 102 -37.66 3.31 -14.91
C LYS A 102 -38.49 2.40 -15.84
N TYR A 103 -38.27 1.09 -15.77
CA TYR A 103 -38.90 0.13 -16.66
C TYR A 103 -40.03 -0.64 -15.97
N CYS A 104 -40.98 -1.11 -16.78
CA CYS A 104 -42.03 -2.01 -16.34
C CYS A 104 -41.45 -3.41 -16.13
N PRO A 105 -41.64 -4.04 -14.96
CA PRO A 105 -41.13 -5.39 -14.72
C PRO A 105 -41.78 -6.44 -15.65
N GLU A 106 -43.03 -6.21 -16.06
CA GLU A 106 -43.78 -7.17 -16.90
C GLU A 106 -43.40 -7.14 -18.39
N CYS A 107 -43.00 -5.99 -18.94
CA CYS A 107 -42.81 -5.86 -20.40
C CYS A 107 -41.59 -5.04 -20.80
N ALA A 108 -40.71 -4.69 -19.85
CA ALA A 108 -39.48 -3.93 -20.04
C ALA A 108 -39.63 -2.56 -20.73
N ARG A 109 -40.85 -2.04 -20.92
CA ARG A 109 -41.09 -0.70 -21.46
C ARG A 109 -40.94 0.37 -20.38
N VAL A 110 -40.47 1.55 -20.77
CA VAL A 110 -40.34 2.72 -19.87
C VAL A 110 -41.72 3.09 -19.30
N ILE A 111 -41.81 3.23 -17.98
CA ILE A 111 -43.04 3.67 -17.30
C ILE A 111 -43.13 5.20 -17.45
N GLY A 112 -44.25 5.68 -17.99
CA GLY A 112 -44.50 7.11 -18.14
C GLY A 112 -44.74 7.83 -16.81
N PRO A 113 -44.81 9.18 -16.81
CA PRO A 113 -44.94 10.00 -15.59
C PRO A 113 -46.22 9.73 -14.78
N LYS A 114 -47.23 9.07 -15.39
CA LYS A 114 -48.48 8.67 -14.72
C LYS A 114 -48.34 7.37 -13.91
N GLY A 115 -47.16 6.75 -13.84
CA GLY A 115 -46.92 5.54 -13.05
C GLY A 115 -47.64 4.29 -13.57
N ALA A 116 -48.12 4.31 -14.82
CA ALA A 116 -48.82 3.20 -15.46
C ALA A 116 -48.13 2.83 -16.77
N CYS A 117 -47.96 1.53 -17.00
CA CYS A 117 -47.43 0.97 -18.24
C CYS A 117 -48.57 0.55 -19.18
N LYS A 118 -48.31 0.54 -20.49
CA LYS A 118 -49.25 0.11 -21.53
C LYS A 118 -49.68 -1.36 -21.39
N CYS A 119 -48.90 -2.20 -20.69
CA CYS A 119 -49.26 -3.59 -20.41
C CYS A 119 -50.24 -3.77 -19.23
N GLY A 120 -50.65 -2.68 -18.56
CA GLY A 120 -51.56 -2.73 -17.41
C GLY A 120 -50.87 -2.65 -16.04
N TYR A 121 -49.54 -2.76 -15.98
CA TYR A 121 -48.79 -2.61 -14.72
C TYR A 121 -48.89 -1.16 -14.19
N ARG A 122 -49.25 -1.01 -12.90
CA ARG A 122 -49.17 0.26 -12.16
C ARG A 122 -48.10 0.16 -11.08
N ARG A 123 -47.20 1.15 -11.03
CA ARG A 123 -46.20 1.22 -9.96
C ARG A 123 -46.92 1.48 -8.63
N PRO A 124 -46.64 0.69 -7.57
CA PRO A 124 -47.19 0.97 -6.26
C PRO A 124 -46.70 2.35 -5.79
N ALA A 125 -47.61 3.19 -5.29
CA ALA A 125 -47.24 4.46 -4.70
C ALA A 125 -46.34 4.19 -3.49
N LYS A 126 -45.09 4.67 -3.51
CA LYS A 126 -44.24 4.65 -2.31
C LYS A 126 -44.98 5.46 -1.25
N LYS A 127 -45.54 4.80 -0.23
CA LYS A 127 -45.99 5.49 0.98
C LYS A 127 -44.75 6.21 1.51
N ALA A 128 -44.79 7.53 1.54
CA ALA A 128 -43.73 8.30 2.18
C ALA A 128 -43.67 7.82 3.64
N ALA A 129 -42.57 7.14 4.00
CA ALA A 129 -42.31 6.82 5.40
C ALA A 129 -42.13 8.15 6.12
N ARG A 130 -43.16 8.58 6.84
CA ARG A 130 -43.08 9.66 7.82
C ARG A 130 -42.24 9.11 8.97
N TYR A 131 -40.98 9.52 9.03
CA TYR A 131 -40.18 9.45 10.25
C TYR A 131 -40.45 10.70 11.08
#